data_AF-A0A1G5JHF7-F1
#
_entry.id   AF-A0A1G5JHF7-F1
#
_cell.length_a   1.000
_cell.length_b   1.000
_cell.length_c   1.000
_cell.angle_alpha   90.00
_cell.angle_beta   90.00
_cell.angle_gamma   90.00
#
_symmetry.space_group_name_H-M   'P 1'
#
loop_
_entity.id
_entity.type
_entity.pdbx_description
1 polymer ?
#
loop_
_entity_poly.entity_id
_entity_poly.type
_entity_poly.pdbx_seq_one_letter_code
_entity_poly.pdbx_strand_id
1 'polypeptide(L)' 'MAAREPADPAHQALTEALDEAAVLRDLLALVFWAAEAVPGPMGAGLARGAMMAQDRLELLIARIEAARSQLRPAPKRRG' A
#
# COMPACT_ATOMS: atom_id res chain seq x y z
N MET A 1 -6.69 -33.13 9.26
CA MET A 1 -6.22 -31.79 8.85
C MET A 1 -7.32 -31.16 8.02
N ALA A 2 -8.06 -30.21 8.58
CA ALA A 2 -9.07 -29.48 7.79
C ALA A 2 -8.34 -28.70 6.70
N ALA A 3 -8.66 -28.98 5.43
CA ALA A 3 -8.17 -28.20 4.31
C ALA A 3 -8.51 -26.73 4.59
N ARG A 4 -7.50 -25.86 4.64
CA ARG A 4 -7.72 -24.42 4.64
C ARG A 4 -8.60 -24.13 3.42
N GLU A 5 -9.80 -23.60 3.67
CA GLU A 5 -10.63 -23.03 2.61
C GLU A 5 -9.73 -22.14 1.75
N PRO A 6 -9.74 -22.29 0.41
CA PRO A 6 -8.95 -21.41 -0.44
C PRO A 6 -9.36 -19.98 -0.12
N ALA A 7 -8.37 -19.13 0.18
CA ALA A 7 -8.63 -17.72 0.42
C ALA A 7 -9.39 -17.17 -0.80
N ASP A 8 -10.44 -16.39 -0.55
CA ASP A 8 -11.20 -15.72 -1.60
C ASP A 8 -10.20 -15.04 -2.56
N PRO A 9 -10.21 -15.35 -3.87
CA PRO A 9 -9.26 -14.78 -4.82
C PRO A 9 -9.24 -13.25 -4.80
N ALA A 10 -10.37 -12.61 -4.48
CA ALA A 10 -10.42 -11.15 -4.30
C ALA A 10 -9.65 -10.70 -3.04
N HIS A 11 -9.73 -11.46 -1.94
CA HIS A 11 -8.97 -11.18 -0.73
C HIS A 11 -7.46 -11.37 -0.92
N GLN A 12 -7.06 -12.38 -1.69
CA GLN A 12 -5.67 -12.62 -2.05
C GLN A 12 -5.12 -11.48 -2.91
N ALA A 13 -5.82 -11.09 -3.99
CA ALA A 13 -5.40 -9.99 -4.86
C ALA A 13 -5.24 -8.66 -4.11
N LEU A 14 -6.12 -8.36 -3.15
CA LEU A 14 -5.98 -7.15 -2.31
C LEU A 14 -4.80 -7.23 -1.34
N THR A 15 -4.40 -8.43 -0.92
CA THR A 15 -3.21 -8.61 -0.07
C THR A 15 -1.94 -8.43 -0.89
N GLU A 16 -1.87 -9.01 -2.09
CA GLU A 16 -0.76 -8.80 -3.02
C GLU A 16 -0.61 -7.32 -3.38
N ALA A 17 -1.72 -6.60 -3.61
CA ALA A 17 -1.69 -5.16 -3.85
C ALA A 17 -1.13 -4.35 -2.67
N LEU A 18 -1.35 -4.79 -1.42
CA LEU A 18 -0.77 -4.14 -0.23
C LEU A 18 0.72 -4.43 -0.10
N ASP A 19 1.15 -5.64 -0.45
CA ASP A 19 2.57 -6.01 -0.47
C ASP A 19 3.33 -5.19 -1.52
N GLU A 20 2.77 -5.04 -2.73
CA GLU A 20 3.32 -4.16 -3.76
C GLU A 20 3.35 -2.69 -3.30
N ALA A 21 2.30 -2.21 -2.63
CA ALA A 21 2.27 -0.85 -2.09
C ALA A 21 3.36 -0.61 -1.03
N ALA A 22 3.70 -1.60 -0.22
CA ALA A 22 4.81 -1.50 0.73
C ALA A 22 6.15 -1.31 0.03
N VAL A 23 6.40 -2.06 -1.05
CA VAL A 23 7.60 -1.90 -1.89
C VAL A 23 7.66 -0.50 -2.50
N LEU A 24 6.54 -0.01 -3.05
CA LEU A 24 6.47 1.33 -3.63
C LEU A 24 6.77 2.43 -2.61
N ARG A 25 6.31 2.26 -1.36
CA ARG A 25 6.60 3.21 -0.27
C ARG A 25 8.09 3.28 0.02
N ASP A 26 8.75 2.13 0.08
CA ASP A 26 10.20 2.07 0.33
C ASP A 26 10.98 2.69 -0.83
N LEU A 27 10.57 2.44 -2.08
CA LEU A 27 11.18 3.08 -3.25
C LEU A 27 11.02 4.60 -3.24
N LEU A 28 9.86 5.12 -2.84
CA LEU A 28 9.63 6.57 -2.72
C LEU A 28 10.49 7.20 -1.63
N ALA A 29 10.70 6.50 -0.50
CA ALA A 29 11.63 6.95 0.53
C ALA A 29 13.07 7.02 0.02
N LEU A 30 13.51 6.03 -0.77
CA LEU A 30 14.83 6.06 -1.41
C LEU A 30 14.96 7.23 -2.40
N VAL A 31 13.93 7.51 -3.19
CA VAL A 31 13.92 8.66 -4.12
C VAL A 31 13.99 9.97 -3.36
N PHE A 32 13.27 10.10 -2.25
CA PHE A 32 13.35 11.28 -1.38
C PHE A 32 14.78 11.47 -0.86
N TRP A 33 15.41 10.43 -0.31
CA TRP A 33 16.80 10.52 0.16
C TRP A 33 17.80 10.82 -0.96
N ALA A 34 17.60 10.25 -2.16
CA ALA A 34 18.42 10.57 -3.32
C ALA A 34 18.25 12.03 -3.75
N ALA A 35 17.04 12.58 -3.64
CA ALA A 35 16.75 13.97 -3.97
C ALA A 35 17.48 14.96 -3.05
N GLU A 36 17.62 14.63 -1.75
CA GLU A 36 18.36 15.45 -0.78
C GLU A 36 19.84 15.58 -1.13
N ALA A 37 20.41 14.62 -1.86
CA ALA A 37 21.79 14.70 -2.35
C ALA A 37 21.96 15.58 -3.60
N VAL A 38 20.85 15.99 -4.24
CA VAL A 38 20.87 16.83 -5.45
C VAL A 38 20.75 18.31 -5.05
N PRO A 39 21.77 19.14 -5.27
CA PRO A 39 21.71 20.54 -4.87
C PRO A 39 20.75 21.36 -5.75
N GLY A 40 20.13 22.36 -5.14
CA GLY A 40 19.36 23.38 -5.84
C GLY A 40 17.90 22.97 -6.13
N PRO A 41 17.22 23.71 -7.03
CA PRO A 41 15.78 23.60 -7.22
C PRO A 41 15.32 22.24 -7.76
N MET A 42 16.22 21.51 -8.44
CA MET A 42 15.93 20.17 -8.95
C MET A 42 15.74 19.16 -7.81
N GLY A 43 16.68 19.08 -6.85
CA GLY A 43 16.54 18.22 -5.68
C GLY A 43 15.31 18.56 -4.86
N ALA A 44 15.08 19.85 -4.62
CA ALA A 44 13.87 20.31 -3.92
C ALA A 44 12.57 19.92 -4.66
N GLY A 45 12.57 19.93 -6.00
CA GLY A 45 11.45 19.47 -6.81
C GLY A 45 11.22 17.96 -6.71
N LEU A 46 12.30 17.17 -6.77
CA LEU A 46 12.25 15.72 -6.62
C LEU A 46 11.77 15.30 -5.24
N ALA A 47 12.28 15.92 -4.17
CA ALA A 47 11.88 15.66 -2.80
C ALA A 47 10.38 15.93 -2.60
N ARG A 48 9.87 17.07 -3.08
CA ARG A 48 8.43 17.37 -3.06
C ARG A 48 7.61 16.36 -3.86
N GLY A 49 8.07 15.98 -5.05
CA GLY A 49 7.41 14.98 -5.88
C GLY A 49 7.30 13.62 -5.18
N ALA A 50 8.38 13.18 -4.53
CA ALA A 50 8.41 11.93 -3.76
C ALA A 50 7.43 11.98 -2.58
N MET A 51 7.39 13.08 -1.82
CA MET A 51 6.43 13.28 -0.73
C MET A 51 4.98 13.24 -1.22
N MET A 52 4.66 13.95 -2.32
CA MET A 52 3.30 13.94 -2.88
C MET A 52 2.87 12.56 -3.38
N ALA A 53 3.81 11.81 -3.99
CA ALA A 53 3.55 10.45 -4.41
C ALA A 53 3.32 9.52 -3.20
N GLN A 54 4.07 9.71 -2.12
CA GLN A 54 3.92 8.96 -0.88
C GLN A 54 2.56 9.22 -0.24
N ASP A 55 2.12 10.48 -0.12
CA ASP A 55 0.79 10.83 0.38
C ASP A 55 -0.33 10.16 -0.44
N ARG A 56 -0.16 10.13 -1.76
CA ARG A 56 -1.14 9.49 -2.64
C ARG A 56 -1.14 7.97 -2.50
N LEU A 57 0.01 7.35 -2.27
CA LEU A 57 0.16 5.93 -2.03
C LEU A 57 -0.48 5.52 -0.69
N GLU A 58 -0.27 6.29 0.38
CA GLU A 58 -0.90 6.04 1.69
C GLU A 58 -2.43 6.07 1.60
N LEU A 59 -2.99 7.00 0.81
CA LEU A 59 -4.43 7.03 0.55
C LEU A 59 -4.91 5.78 -0.23
N LEU A 60 -4.11 5.27 -1.16
CA LEU A 60 -4.44 4.04 -1.89
C LEU A 60 -4.39 2.82 -0.97
N ILE A 61 -3.36 2.71 -0.12
CA ILE A 61 -3.25 1.66 0.90
C ILE A 61 -4.50 1.65 1.78
N ALA A 62 -4.90 2.80 2.33
CA ALA A 62 -6.09 2.89 3.16
C ALA A 62 -7.38 2.42 2.46
N ARG A 63 -7.51 2.71 1.15
CA ARG A 63 -8.66 2.25 0.34
C ARG A 63 -8.65 0.74 0.11
N ILE A 64 -7.47 0.18 -0.16
CA ILE A 64 -7.29 -1.27 -0.36
C ILE A 64 -7.57 -2.01 0.96
N GLU A 65 -7.07 -1.51 2.08
CA GLU A 65 -7.35 -2.07 3.41
C GLU A 65 -8.84 -2.05 3.76
N ALA A 66 -9.52 -0.94 3.45
CA ALA A 66 -10.97 -0.82 3.62
C ALA A 66 -11.72 -1.85 2.77
N ALA A 67 -11.38 -1.99 1.48
CA ALA A 67 -11.98 -2.99 0.59
C ALA A 67 -11.72 -4.43 1.10
N ARG A 68 -10.49 -4.73 1.52
CA ARG A 68 -10.11 -6.06 2.04
C ARG A 68 -10.87 -6.41 3.31
N SER A 69 -11.12 -5.43 4.18
CA SER A 69 -11.87 -5.60 5.42
C SER A 69 -13.36 -5.86 5.17
N GLN A 70 -13.94 -5.29 4.11
CA GLN A 70 -15.34 -5.53 3.72
C GLN A 70 -15.57 -6.94 3.15
N LEU A 71 -14.53 -7.56 2.59
CA LEU A 71 -14.59 -8.95 2.10
C LEU A 71 -14.50 -10.00 3.22
N ARG A 72 -14.16 -9.62 4.46
CA ARG A 72 -14.18 -10.59 5.57
C ARG A 72 -15.62 -11.00 5.86
N PRO A 73 -15.95 -12.30 5.81
CA PRO A 73 -17.31 -12.75 6.10
C PRO A 73 -17.69 -12.36 7.53
N ALA A 74 -18.91 -11.81 7.68
CA ALA A 74 -19.43 -11.46 9.00
C ALA A 74 -19.49 -12.72 9.88
N PRO A 75 -19.16 -12.63 11.19
CA PRO A 75 -19.27 -13.77 12.08
C PRO A 75 -20.71 -14.25 12.09
N LYS A 76 -20.90 -15.53 11.76
CA LYS A 76 -22.20 -16.21 11.74
C LYS A 76 -22.86 -15.99 13.11
N ARG A 77 -23.92 -15.16 13.18
CA ARG A 77 -24.71 -15.01 14.40
C ARG A 77 -25.23 -16.41 14.75
N ARG A 78 -24.70 -16.98 15.84
CA ARG A 78 -25.27 -18.20 16.42
C ARG A 78 -26.65 -17.81 16.93
N GLY A 79 -27.68 -18.34 16.27
CA GLY A 79 -29.06 -18.33 16.79
C GLY A 79 -29.21 -19.22 17.99
#